data_AF-A0AAE9M9V5-F1
#
_entry.id   AF-A0AAE9M9V5-F1
#
_cell.length_a   1.000
_cell.length_b   1.000
_cell.length_c   1.000
_cell.angle_alpha   90.00
_cell.angle_beta   90.00
_cell.angle_gamma   90.00
#
_symmetry.space_group_name_H-M   'P 1'
#
loop_
_entity.id
_entity.type
_entity.pdbx_description
1 polymer ?
#
loop_
_entity_poly.entity_id
_entity_poly.type
_entity_poly.pdbx_seq_one_letter_code
_entity_poly.pdbx_strand_id
1 'polypeptide(L)' 'MNAPKGSTHIETDGTYWFNHGNLWFFWRDGFGWCPYVGSVNKAFLNNKREIGVKA' A
#
# COMPACT_ATOMS: atom_id res chain seq x y z
N MET A 1 -4.61 -15.28 4.62
CA MET A 1 -4.02 -14.16 5.37
C MET A 1 -4.93 -12.96 5.16
N ASN A 2 -5.34 -12.30 6.24
CA ASN A 2 -6.17 -11.11 6.15
C ASN A 2 -5.25 -9.91 5.89
N ALA A 3 -5.62 -9.03 4.95
CA ALA A 3 -4.88 -7.81 4.70
C ALA A 3 -4.78 -6.96 5.98
N PRO A 4 -3.66 -6.26 6.23
CA PRO A 4 -3.56 -5.30 7.32
C PRO A 4 -4.68 -4.27 7.26
N LYS A 5 -5.21 -3.87 8.42
CA LYS A 5 -6.30 -2.88 8.49
C LYS A 5 -5.87 -1.58 7.79
N GLY A 6 -6.73 -1.08 6.91
CA GLY A 6 -6.48 0.13 6.13
C GLY A 6 -5.76 -0.10 4.80
N SER A 7 -5.43 -1.35 4.44
CA SER A 7 -4.87 -1.64 3.12
C SER A 7 -5.84 -1.20 2.02
N THR A 8 -5.34 -0.38 1.09
CA THR A 8 -6.10 0.06 -0.09
C THR A 8 -5.56 -0.59 -1.36
N HIS A 9 -4.28 -0.94 -1.38
CA HIS A 9 -3.60 -1.54 -2.52
C HIS A 9 -2.72 -2.73 -2.09
N ILE A 10 -2.36 -3.57 -3.05
CA ILE A 10 -1.36 -4.62 -2.91
C ILE A 10 -0.44 -4.61 -4.14
N GLU A 11 0.85 -4.79 -3.93
CA GLU A 11 1.82 -5.03 -5.00
C GLU A 11 1.88 -6.53 -5.37
N THR A 12 2.51 -6.83 -6.51
CA THR A 12 2.55 -8.21 -7.06
C THR A 12 3.30 -9.18 -6.16
N ASP A 13 4.25 -8.68 -5.37
CA ASP A 13 5.03 -9.45 -4.40
C ASP A 13 4.26 -9.72 -3.09
N GLY A 14 3.04 -9.20 -2.95
CA GLY A 14 2.22 -9.31 -1.75
C GLY A 14 2.39 -8.18 -0.74
N THR A 15 3.22 -7.17 -1.04
CA THR A 15 3.37 -6.00 -0.16
C THR A 15 2.06 -5.22 -0.14
N TYR A 16 1.48 -5.03 1.05
CA TYR A 16 0.28 -4.22 1.22
C TYR A 16 0.63 -2.74 1.28
N TRP A 17 -0.27 -1.92 0.73
CA TRP A 17 -0.11 -0.48 0.64
C TRP A 17 -1.36 0.24 1.13
N PHE A 18 -1.13 1.35 1.81
CA PHE A 18 -2.14 2.30 2.23
C PHE A 18 -1.91 3.63 1.52
N ASN A 19 -2.97 4.17 0.91
CA ASN A 19 -2.97 5.48 0.28
C ASN A 19 -3.93 6.41 1.05
N HIS A 20 -3.43 7.58 1.42
CA HIS A 20 -4.21 8.63 2.07
C HIS A 20 -3.90 9.98 1.44
N GLY A 21 -4.73 10.41 0.49
CA GLY A 21 -4.64 11.75 -0.10
C GLY A 21 -3.24 12.07 -0.63
N ASN A 22 -2.71 11.22 -1.51
CA ASN A 22 -1.33 11.23 -2.05
C ASN A 22 -0.20 10.74 -1.14
N LEU A 23 -0.41 10.53 0.15
CA LEU A 23 0.58 9.88 1.00
C LEU A 23 0.48 8.36 0.83
N TRP A 24 1.64 7.72 0.66
CA TRP A 24 1.74 6.28 0.50
C TRP A 24 2.51 5.66 1.65
N PHE A 25 2.02 4.51 2.11
CA PHE A 25 2.65 3.72 3.16
C PHE A 25 2.69 2.27 2.72
N PHE A 26 3.77 1.57 3.03
CA PHE A 26 3.90 0.13 2.81
C PHE A 26 3.85 -0.60 4.16
N TRP A 27 3.28 -1.79 4.17
CA TRP A 27 3.22 -2.62 5.36
C TRP A 27 4.52 -3.40 5.54
N ARG A 28 5.04 -3.41 6.75
CA ARG A 28 6.17 -4.26 7.15
C ARG A 28 5.80 -5.05 8.40
N ASP A 29 5.87 -6.37 8.31
CA ASP A 29 5.57 -7.24 9.45
C ASP A 29 6.49 -6.92 10.64
N GLY A 30 5.89 -6.83 11.83
CA GLY A 30 6.56 -6.44 13.07
C GLY A 30 6.76 -4.92 13.27
N PHE A 31 6.54 -4.09 12.23
CA PHE A 31 6.71 -2.62 12.32
C PHE A 31 5.41 -1.86 12.01
N GLY A 32 4.56 -2.38 11.13
CA GLY A 32 3.33 -1.74 10.70
C GLY A 32 3.50 -0.89 9.44
N TRP A 33 2.73 0.20 9.35
CA TRP A 33 2.74 1.11 8.19
C TRP A 33 3.95 2.03 8.22
N CYS A 34 4.80 1.94 7.20
CA CYS A 34 5.97 2.80 7.02
C CYS A 34 5.74 3.80 5.88
N PRO A 35 6.07 5.10 6.04
CA PRO A 35 5.89 6.09 4.99
C PRO A 35 6.82 5.80 3.80
N TYR A 36 6.27 5.92 2.60
CA TYR A 36 7.04 5.89 1.37
C TYR A 36 7.50 7.31 1.02
N VAL A 37 8.81 7.46 0.82
CA VAL A 37 9.47 8.75 0.54
C VAL A 37 9.92 8.92 -0.92
N GLY A 38 9.62 7.94 -1.77
CA GLY A 38 9.98 7.98 -3.18
C GLY A 38 8.96 8.72 -4.06
N SER A 39 9.30 8.87 -5.35
CA SER A 39 8.41 9.53 -6.31
C SER A 39 7.19 8.67 -6.67
N VAL A 40 5.99 9.24 -6.50
CA VAL A 40 4.73 8.63 -6.92
C VAL A 40 4.50 8.89 -8.41
N ASN A 41 5.14 8.11 -9.27
CA ASN A 41 5.02 8.21 -10.73
C ASN A 41 4.11 7.12 -11.32
N LYS A 42 3.87 7.14 -12.64
CA LYS A 42 3.03 6.14 -13.32
C LYS A 42 3.51 4.70 -13.11
N ALA A 43 4.82 4.45 -13.07
CA ALA A 43 5.34 3.11 -12.83
C ALA A 43 5.02 2.61 -11.41
N PHE A 44 5.16 3.49 -10.41
CA PHE A 44 4.78 3.22 -9.03
C PHE A 44 3.27 3.02 -8.85
N LEU A 45 2.42 3.67 -9.65
CA LEU A 45 0.98 3.45 -9.58
C LEU A 45 0.58 2.15 -10.30
N ASN A 46 1.18 1.89 -11.46
CA ASN A 46 0.87 0.72 -12.29
C ASN A 46 1.28 -0.61 -11.66
N ASN A 47 2.23 -0.62 -10.72
CA ASN A 47 2.66 -1.85 -10.05
C ASN A 47 1.72 -2.27 -8.88
N LYS A 48 0.70 -1.46 -8.58
CA LYS A 48 -0.25 -1.68 -7.48
C LYS A 48 -1.62 -2.05 -8.00
N ARG A 49 -2.22 -3.05 -7.38
CA ARG A 49 -3.63 -3.42 -7.59
C ARG A 49 -4.46 -2.92 -6.42
N GLU A 50 -5.49 -2.14 -6.69
CA GLU A 50 -6.48 -1.74 -5.69
C GLU A 50 -7.24 -2.97 -5.19
N ILE A 51 -7.42 -3.08 -3.87
CA ILE A 51 -8.08 -4.24 -3.22
C ILE A 51 -9.38 -3.87 -2.51
N GLY A 52 -9.78 -2.60 -2.55
CA GLY A 52 -11.00 -2.08 -1.95
C GLY A 52 -10.91 -1.99 -0.42
N VAL A 53 -11.32 -0.85 0.13
CA VAL A 53 -11.47 -0.68 1.58
C VAL A 53 -12.77 -1.36 1.99
N LYS A 54 -12.71 -2.48 2.72
CA LYS A 54 -13.87 -2.87 3.54
C LYS A 54 -13.90 -1.91 4.73
N ALA A 55 -14.75 -0.89 4.63
CA ALA A 55 -15.08 0.02 5.72
C ALA A 55 -15.59 -0.75 6.95
#